data_AF-F6YWI2-F1
#
_entry.id   AF-F6YWI2-F1
#
_cell.length_a   1.000
_cell.length_b   1.000
_cell.length_c   1.000
_cell.angle_alpha   90.00
_cell.angle_beta   90.00
_cell.angle_gamma   90.00
#
_symmetry.space_group_name_H-M   'P 1'
#
loop_
_entity.id
_entity.type
_entity.pdbx_description
1 polymer ?
#
loop_
_entity_poly.entity_id
_entity_poly.type
_entity_poly.pdbx_seq_one_letter_code
_entity_poly.pdbx_strand_id
1 'polypeptide(L)'
;KVDMAGEVTVDALPYFDKGYDDPGVREAATAMVEEETRRYRPTRNYLNFLAPPNIHAFETDIMKNEFERLEARQPMELLSMRRYDLPIPPSGQRNDITAWEECVKNSHAQLQHQDVRIENLNLMLEHGSNAWRLYNEQLVAMLQDAQKQLQSIKKDIQDVNWERKSEQTKAGEKLRTLEANWVNLVSKNYEIEEAIFHLEVLAKTENAKMAQSHAENGKISLKVAEN
;
A
#
# COMPACT_ATOMS: atom_id res chain seq x y z
N LYS A 1 -7.35 22.52 -12.32
CA LYS A 1 -6.09 22.47 -11.55
C LYS A 1 -6.51 22.60 -10.09
N VAL A 2 -6.53 21.48 -9.37
CA VAL A 2 -6.76 21.49 -7.92
C VAL A 2 -5.40 21.84 -7.35
N ASP A 3 -5.26 23.05 -6.82
CA ASP A 3 -4.09 23.43 -6.06
C ASP A 3 -4.08 22.55 -4.80
N MET A 4 -3.27 21.50 -4.84
CA MET A 4 -2.95 20.69 -3.68
C MET A 4 -2.38 21.64 -2.63
N ALA A 5 -3.06 21.75 -1.49
CA ALA A 5 -2.63 22.56 -0.37
C ALA A 5 -1.15 22.32 -0.09
N GLY A 6 -0.33 23.36 -0.27
CA GLY A 6 1.10 23.46 0.04
C GLY A 6 1.88 22.17 -0.09
N GLU A 7 2.66 22.01 -1.16
CA GLU A 7 3.62 20.93 -1.33
C GLU A 7 4.65 20.96 -0.19
N VAL A 8 4.28 20.43 0.97
CA VAL A 8 5.16 20.17 2.09
C VAL A 8 6.03 19.03 1.59
N THR A 9 7.26 19.35 1.21
CA THR A 9 8.29 18.36 0.94
C THR A 9 8.57 17.64 2.26
N VAL A 10 7.88 16.53 2.49
CA VAL A 10 8.13 15.64 3.62
C VAL A 10 9.40 14.87 3.29
N ASP A 11 10.50 15.21 3.98
CA ASP A 11 11.76 14.51 3.85
C ASP A 11 11.79 13.29 4.78
N ALA A 12 11.92 12.11 4.19
CA ALA A 12 12.14 10.86 4.89
C ALA A 12 13.02 9.99 3.98
N LEU A 13 14.09 9.40 4.52
CA LEU A 13 15.09 8.67 3.75
C LEU A 13 15.11 7.15 4.07
N PRO A 14 14.07 6.36 3.72
CA PRO A 14 14.01 4.93 4.04
C PRO A 14 15.24 4.09 3.66
N TYR A 15 15.95 4.43 2.57
CA TYR A 15 17.16 3.69 2.18
C TYR A 15 18.39 4.01 3.03
N PHE A 16 18.38 5.13 3.77
CA PHE A 16 19.45 5.57 4.65
C PHE A 16 19.11 5.31 6.13
N ASP A 17 17.90 5.68 6.56
CA ASP A 17 17.40 5.54 7.91
C ASP A 17 16.98 4.09 8.18
N LYS A 18 17.89 3.23 8.64
CA LYS A 18 17.59 1.79 8.85
C LYS A 18 16.94 1.46 10.20
N GLY A 19 16.87 2.43 11.11
CA GLY A 19 16.38 2.22 12.48
C GLY A 19 14.85 2.12 12.62
N TYR A 20 14.06 2.37 11.57
CA TYR A 20 12.60 2.24 11.67
C TYR A 20 12.12 0.79 11.78
N ASP A 21 12.94 -0.18 11.35
CA ASP A 21 12.68 -1.62 11.49
C ASP A 21 13.08 -2.16 12.87
N ASP A 22 13.64 -1.34 13.75
CA ASP A 22 14.00 -1.74 15.10
C ASP A 22 12.73 -2.08 15.92
N PRO A 23 12.75 -3.16 16.74
CA PRO A 23 11.58 -3.56 17.51
C PRO A 23 11.05 -2.43 18.41
N GLY A 24 9.74 -2.15 18.35
CA GLY A 24 9.10 -1.13 19.18
C GLY A 24 8.99 0.26 18.54
N VAL A 25 9.77 0.56 17.50
CA VAL A 25 9.74 1.90 16.85
C VAL A 25 8.42 2.12 16.11
N ARG A 26 7.96 1.10 15.37
CA ARG A 26 6.69 1.17 14.64
C ARG A 26 5.50 1.25 15.59
N GLU A 27 5.52 0.49 16.68
CA GLU A 27 4.48 0.50 17.72
C GLU A 27 4.42 1.87 18.39
N ALA A 28 5.57 2.45 18.76
CA ALA A 28 5.65 3.78 19.36
C ALA A 28 5.12 4.87 18.40
N ALA A 29 5.53 4.84 17.12
CA ALA A 29 5.04 5.77 16.13
C ALA A 29 3.51 5.65 15.91
N THR A 30 3.01 4.41 15.86
CA THR A 30 1.56 4.15 15.72
C THR A 30 0.78 4.67 16.94
N ALA A 31 1.30 4.45 18.16
CA ALA A 31 0.68 4.95 19.39
C ALA A 31 0.61 6.49 19.41
N MET A 32 1.64 7.19 18.94
CA MET A 32 1.63 8.65 18.81
C MET A 32 0.59 9.12 17.79
N VAL A 33 0.48 8.44 16.64
CA VAL A 33 -0.55 8.73 15.62
C VAL A 33 -1.95 8.51 16.17
N GLU A 34 -2.17 7.45 16.94
CA GLU A 34 -3.46 7.16 17.58
C GLU A 34 -3.83 8.22 18.62
N GLU A 35 -2.88 8.68 19.43
CA GLU A 35 -3.10 9.75 20.40
C GLU A 35 -3.53 11.06 19.71
N GLU A 36 -2.85 11.45 18.64
CA GLU A 36 -3.22 12.62 17.85
C GLU A 36 -4.56 12.46 17.14
N THR A 37 -4.85 11.25 16.62
CA THR A 37 -6.16 10.93 16.00
C THR A 37 -7.29 10.98 17.03
N ARG A 38 -7.02 10.68 18.30
CA ARG A 38 -7.99 10.80 19.39
C ARG A 38 -8.28 12.27 19.74
N ARG A 39 -7.26 13.14 19.69
CA ARG A 39 -7.37 14.59 19.91
C ARG A 39 -8.08 15.28 18.75
N TYR A 40 -7.68 14.93 17.52
CA TYR A 40 -8.25 15.43 16.28
C TYR A 40 -8.96 14.31 15.54
N ARG A 41 -10.26 14.12 15.80
CA ARG A 41 -11.06 13.17 15.03
C ARG A 41 -11.08 13.60 13.56
N PRO A 42 -10.53 12.82 12.62
CA PRO A 42 -10.51 13.21 11.22
C PRO A 42 -11.94 13.38 10.74
N THR A 43 -12.29 14.56 10.23
CA THR A 43 -13.52 14.72 9.46
C THR A 43 -13.37 13.87 8.20
N ARG A 44 -14.34 12.98 7.91
CA ARG A 44 -14.37 12.09 6.72
C ARG A 44 -14.35 12.82 5.36
N ASN A 45 -14.16 14.13 5.38
CA ASN A 45 -14.15 15.01 4.21
C ASN A 45 -12.92 14.86 3.32
N TYR A 46 -11.91 14.08 3.74
CA TYR A 46 -10.71 13.80 2.95
C TYR A 46 -10.99 12.98 1.67
N LEU A 47 -12.22 12.48 1.48
CA LEU A 47 -12.65 11.82 0.24
C LEU A 47 -13.66 12.65 -0.56
N ASN A 48 -14.04 13.85 -0.10
CA ASN A 48 -15.09 14.65 -0.74
C ASN A 48 -14.71 15.15 -2.15
N PHE A 49 -13.41 15.16 -2.48
CA PHE A 49 -12.95 15.48 -3.83
C PHE A 49 -13.15 14.32 -4.82
N LEU A 50 -13.40 13.11 -4.33
CA LEU A 50 -13.71 11.95 -5.14
C LEU A 50 -15.23 11.85 -5.32
N ALA A 51 -15.66 11.49 -6.52
CA ALA A 51 -17.05 11.10 -6.74
C ALA A 51 -17.36 9.85 -5.89
N PRO A 52 -18.58 9.72 -5.34
CA PRO A 52 -18.97 8.51 -4.64
C PRO A 52 -18.80 7.30 -5.56
N PRO A 53 -18.26 6.17 -5.06
CA PRO A 53 -18.03 4.99 -5.88
C PRO A 53 -19.37 4.47 -6.41
N ASN A 54 -19.46 4.29 -7.72
CA ASN A 54 -20.61 3.63 -8.31
C ASN A 54 -20.46 2.11 -8.14
N ILE A 55 -21.07 1.58 -7.08
CA ILE A 55 -21.04 0.16 -6.73
C ILE A 55 -21.72 -0.69 -7.82
N HIS A 56 -22.66 -0.09 -8.55
CA HIS A 56 -23.47 -0.74 -9.57
C HIS A 56 -22.92 -0.54 -10.99
N ALA A 57 -21.69 0.01 -11.14
CA ALA A 57 -21.13 0.38 -12.44
C ALA A 57 -21.02 -0.80 -13.43
N PHE A 58 -20.83 -2.01 -12.90
CA PHE A 58 -20.66 -3.23 -13.68
C PHE A 58 -21.85 -4.18 -13.56
N GLU A 59 -22.97 -3.72 -13.01
CA GLU A 59 -24.17 -4.54 -12.89
C GLU A 59 -24.92 -4.61 -14.21
N THR A 60 -24.99 -5.82 -14.75
CA THR A 60 -25.87 -6.13 -15.87
C THR A 60 -27.31 -6.25 -15.38
N ASP A 61 -28.28 -6.12 -16.28
CA ASP A 61 -29.70 -6.23 -15.93
C ASP A 61 -30.06 -7.61 -15.35
N ILE A 62 -29.36 -8.66 -15.76
CA ILE A 62 -29.49 -10.00 -15.18
C ILE A 62 -29.03 -10.01 -13.72
N MET A 63 -27.91 -9.35 -13.41
CA MET A 63 -27.41 -9.28 -12.03
C MET A 63 -28.37 -8.51 -11.13
N LYS A 64 -28.94 -7.40 -11.63
CA LYS A 64 -29.93 -6.62 -10.88
C LYS A 64 -31.16 -7.46 -10.52
N ASN A 65 -31.72 -8.17 -11.50
CA ASN A 65 -32.86 -9.06 -11.27
C ASN A 65 -32.54 -10.17 -10.26
N GLU A 66 -31.33 -10.75 -10.33
CA GLU A 66 -30.88 -11.77 -9.37
C GLU A 66 -30.68 -11.19 -7.96
N PHE A 67 -30.16 -9.96 -7.84
CA PHE A 67 -30.04 -9.27 -6.57
C PHE A 67 -31.41 -8.97 -5.96
N GLU A 68 -32.38 -8.50 -6.75
CA GLU A 68 -33.76 -8.29 -6.30
C GLU A 68 -34.39 -9.61 -5.82
N ARG A 69 -34.19 -10.71 -6.54
CA ARG A 69 -34.67 -12.04 -6.13
C ARG A 69 -34.07 -12.46 -4.77
N LEU A 70 -32.77 -12.26 -4.60
CA LEU A 70 -32.05 -12.60 -3.36
C LEU A 70 -32.51 -11.73 -2.19
N GLU A 71 -32.72 -10.42 -2.41
CA GLU A 71 -33.24 -9.49 -1.42
C GLU A 71 -34.67 -9.87 -0.99
N ALA A 72 -35.50 -10.26 -1.95
CA ALA A 72 -36.84 -10.82 -1.71
C ALA A 72 -36.83 -12.24 -1.11
N ARG A 73 -35.64 -12.83 -0.88
CA ARG A 73 -35.43 -14.20 -0.38
C ARG A 73 -36.20 -15.25 -1.18
N GLN A 74 -36.40 -15.00 -2.47
CA GLN A 74 -37.07 -15.94 -3.34
C GLN A 74 -36.09 -17.06 -3.74
N PRO A 75 -36.46 -18.33 -3.53
CA PRO A 75 -35.64 -19.45 -3.97
C PRO A 75 -35.52 -19.45 -5.50
N MET A 76 -34.38 -19.89 -6.00
CA MET A 76 -34.16 -20.05 -7.44
C MET A 76 -35.10 -21.10 -8.00
N GLU A 77 -35.64 -20.84 -9.20
CA GLU A 77 -36.42 -21.85 -9.91
C GLU A 77 -35.53 -23.05 -10.27
N LEU A 78 -35.99 -24.25 -9.91
CA LEU A 78 -35.26 -25.47 -10.22
C LEU A 78 -35.37 -25.78 -11.71
N LEU A 79 -34.23 -26.07 -12.33
CA LEU A 79 -34.18 -26.56 -13.71
C LEU A 79 -34.93 -27.90 -13.81
N SER A 80 -36.00 -27.93 -14.60
CA SER A 80 -36.74 -29.16 -14.87
C SER A 80 -35.95 -30.05 -15.82
N MET A 81 -35.56 -31.24 -15.35
CA MET A 81 -34.90 -32.26 -16.17
C MET A 81 -35.87 -33.15 -16.94
N ARG A 82 -37.20 -32.99 -16.73
CA ARG A 82 -38.24 -33.84 -17.34
C ARG A 82 -38.20 -33.85 -18.87
N ARG A 83 -37.65 -32.80 -19.49
CA ARG A 83 -37.45 -32.70 -20.95
C ARG A 83 -36.44 -33.71 -21.49
N TYR A 84 -35.51 -34.18 -20.67
CA TYR A 84 -34.45 -35.12 -21.07
C TYR A 84 -34.80 -36.58 -20.75
N ASP A 85 -35.88 -36.81 -20.02
CA ASP A 85 -36.41 -38.13 -19.73
C ASP A 85 -37.53 -38.48 -20.70
N LEU A 86 -37.74 -39.77 -20.99
CA LEU A 86 -38.90 -40.27 -21.74
C LEU A 86 -39.90 -40.94 -20.79
N PRO A 87 -40.56 -40.18 -19.89
CA PRO A 87 -41.51 -40.77 -18.97
C PRO A 87 -42.74 -41.24 -19.74
N ILE A 88 -43.23 -42.42 -19.38
CA ILE A 88 -44.55 -42.90 -19.75
C ILE A 88 -45.58 -42.10 -18.93
N PRO A 89 -46.81 -41.86 -19.43
CA PRO A 89 -47.85 -41.23 -18.62
C PRO A 89 -48.02 -41.92 -17.27
N PRO A 90 -48.17 -41.16 -16.17
CA PRO A 90 -48.41 -41.71 -14.85
C PRO A 90 -49.58 -42.71 -14.87
N SER A 91 -49.54 -43.74 -14.03
CA SER A 91 -50.53 -44.83 -14.05
C SER A 91 -51.99 -44.36 -14.00
N GLY A 92 -52.27 -43.24 -13.32
CA GLY A 92 -53.61 -42.64 -13.24
C GLY A 92 -54.05 -41.80 -14.45
N GLN A 93 -53.14 -41.51 -15.39
CA GLN A 93 -53.37 -40.69 -16.58
C GLN A 93 -53.25 -41.50 -17.89
N ARG A 94 -53.12 -42.83 -17.81
CA ARG A 94 -52.98 -43.67 -19.01
C ARG A 94 -54.23 -43.72 -19.90
N ASN A 95 -55.40 -43.36 -19.37
CA ASN A 95 -56.63 -43.25 -20.16
C ASN A 95 -56.84 -41.82 -20.69
N ASP A 96 -55.97 -40.88 -20.33
CA ASP A 96 -56.01 -39.50 -20.80
C ASP A 96 -55.19 -39.36 -22.08
N ILE A 97 -55.87 -39.03 -23.17
CA ILE A 97 -55.27 -38.84 -24.49
C ILE A 97 -54.26 -37.69 -24.46
N THR A 98 -54.52 -36.64 -23.68
CA THR A 98 -53.65 -35.46 -23.63
C THR A 98 -52.29 -35.78 -23.00
N ALA A 99 -52.26 -36.61 -21.96
CA ALA A 99 -51.02 -37.08 -21.34
C ALA A 99 -50.17 -37.92 -22.32
N TRP A 100 -50.80 -38.73 -23.18
CA TRP A 100 -50.09 -39.44 -24.23
C TRP A 100 -49.56 -38.52 -25.33
N GLU A 101 -50.34 -37.51 -25.74
CA GLU A 101 -49.88 -36.50 -26.70
C GLU A 101 -48.66 -35.73 -26.18
N GLU A 102 -48.62 -35.39 -24.90
CA GLU A 102 -47.47 -34.74 -24.26
C GLU A 102 -46.22 -35.64 -24.30
N CYS A 103 -46.36 -36.93 -23.96
CA CYS A 103 -45.26 -37.89 -24.05
C CYS A 103 -44.74 -38.05 -25.49
N VAL A 104 -45.63 -38.09 -26.49
CA VAL A 104 -45.26 -38.15 -27.91
C VAL A 104 -44.54 -36.87 -28.36
N LYS A 105 -45.05 -35.69 -27.99
CA LYS A 105 -44.40 -34.41 -28.28
C LYS A 105 -43.00 -34.32 -27.67
N ASN A 106 -42.84 -34.75 -26.42
CA ASN A 106 -41.53 -34.81 -25.76
C ASN A 106 -40.58 -35.78 -26.46
N SER A 107 -41.09 -36.95 -26.88
CA SER A 107 -40.30 -37.95 -27.62
C SER A 107 -39.83 -37.41 -28.98
N HIS A 108 -40.70 -36.70 -29.70
CA HIS A 108 -40.36 -36.06 -30.96
C HIS A 108 -39.31 -34.94 -30.77
N ALA A 109 -39.48 -34.11 -29.76
CA ALA A 109 -38.50 -33.08 -29.42
C ALA A 109 -37.13 -33.68 -29.10
N GLN A 110 -37.08 -34.79 -28.36
CA GLN A 110 -35.82 -35.48 -28.05
C GLN A 110 -35.15 -36.08 -29.28
N LEU A 111 -35.92 -36.69 -30.19
CA LEU A 111 -35.37 -37.21 -31.44
C LEU A 111 -34.67 -36.09 -32.22
N GLN A 112 -35.35 -34.95 -32.38
CA GLN A 112 -34.77 -33.79 -33.05
C GLN A 112 -33.53 -33.24 -32.32
N HIS A 113 -33.53 -33.23 -30.99
CA HIS A 113 -32.33 -32.86 -30.23
C HIS A 113 -31.16 -33.83 -30.45
N GLN A 114 -31.40 -35.13 -30.61
CA GLN A 114 -30.34 -36.08 -30.94
C GLN A 114 -29.81 -35.88 -32.36
N ASP A 115 -30.69 -35.61 -33.33
CA ASP A 115 -30.29 -35.31 -34.71
C ASP A 115 -29.36 -34.08 -34.75
N VAL A 116 -29.76 -32.98 -34.10
CA VAL A 116 -28.94 -31.76 -33.97
C VAL A 116 -27.64 -32.04 -33.20
N ARG A 117 -27.67 -32.88 -32.17
CA ARG A 117 -26.47 -33.27 -31.42
C ARG A 117 -25.48 -34.00 -32.33
N ILE A 118 -25.95 -34.91 -33.18
CA ILE A 118 -25.10 -35.62 -34.14
C ILE A 118 -24.48 -34.62 -35.13
N GLU A 119 -25.25 -33.68 -35.66
CA GLU A 119 -24.75 -32.63 -36.54
C GLU A 119 -23.67 -31.77 -35.86
N ASN A 120 -23.92 -31.31 -34.63
CA ASN A 120 -22.95 -30.55 -33.83
C ASN A 120 -21.68 -31.36 -33.53
N LEU A 121 -21.81 -32.66 -33.25
CA LEU A 121 -20.66 -33.55 -33.04
C LEU A 121 -19.86 -33.75 -34.32
N ASN A 122 -20.51 -33.85 -35.48
CA ASN A 122 -19.82 -33.92 -36.76
C ASN A 122 -19.02 -32.64 -37.04
N LEU A 123 -19.61 -31.46 -36.81
CA LEU A 123 -18.90 -30.18 -36.91
C LEU A 123 -17.71 -30.09 -35.94
N MET A 124 -17.89 -30.59 -34.71
CA MET A 124 -16.82 -30.63 -33.71
C MET A 124 -15.69 -31.59 -34.10
N LEU A 125 -16.02 -32.76 -34.65
CA LEU A 125 -15.03 -33.70 -35.16
C LEU A 125 -14.23 -33.12 -36.32
N GLU A 126 -14.88 -32.36 -37.21
CA GLU A 126 -14.24 -31.77 -38.37
C GLU A 126 -13.36 -30.56 -38.02
N HIS A 127 -13.83 -29.67 -37.13
CA HIS A 127 -13.17 -28.37 -36.90
C HIS A 127 -12.62 -28.18 -35.49
N GLY A 128 -13.04 -28.98 -34.51
CA GLY A 128 -12.76 -28.77 -33.08
C GLY A 128 -11.26 -28.73 -32.77
N SER A 129 -10.48 -29.67 -33.31
CA SER A 129 -9.03 -29.73 -33.09
C SER A 129 -8.31 -28.47 -33.62
N ASN A 130 -8.71 -27.98 -34.80
CA ASN A 130 -8.12 -26.79 -35.41
C ASN A 130 -8.54 -25.51 -34.67
N ALA A 131 -9.81 -25.41 -34.29
CA ALA A 131 -10.32 -24.29 -33.49
C ALA A 131 -9.63 -24.22 -32.13
N TRP A 132 -9.45 -25.36 -31.46
CA TRP A 132 -8.76 -25.43 -30.17
C TRP A 132 -7.29 -25.04 -30.28
N ARG A 133 -6.61 -25.47 -31.35
CA ARG A 133 -5.22 -25.05 -31.61
C ARG A 133 -5.11 -23.53 -31.76
N LEU A 134 -5.97 -22.92 -32.58
CA LEU A 134 -5.98 -21.46 -32.77
C LEU A 134 -6.29 -20.72 -31.47
N TYR A 135 -7.26 -21.22 -30.69
CA TYR A 135 -7.58 -20.67 -29.39
C TYR A 135 -6.37 -20.71 -28.43
N ASN A 136 -5.63 -21.82 -28.40
CA ASN A 136 -4.40 -21.92 -27.60
C ASN A 136 -3.31 -20.95 -28.08
N GLU A 137 -3.15 -20.75 -29.39
CA GLU A 137 -2.21 -19.75 -29.93
C GLU A 137 -2.57 -18.33 -29.45
N GLN A 138 -3.86 -17.99 -29.47
CA GLN A 138 -4.35 -16.71 -28.95
C GLN A 138 -4.10 -16.57 -27.44
N LEU A 139 -4.35 -17.62 -26.65
CA LEU A 139 -4.07 -17.62 -25.22
C LEU A 139 -2.58 -17.44 -24.92
N VAL A 140 -1.71 -18.11 -25.67
CA VAL A 140 -0.25 -17.96 -25.53
C VAL A 140 0.18 -16.53 -25.86
N ALA A 141 -0.37 -15.92 -26.91
CA ALA A 141 -0.08 -14.53 -27.26
C ALA A 141 -0.54 -13.55 -26.15
N MET A 142 -1.74 -13.73 -25.60
CA MET A 142 -2.23 -12.93 -24.47
C MET A 142 -1.36 -13.08 -23.22
N LEU A 143 -0.91 -14.30 -22.92
CA LEU A 143 -0.01 -14.56 -21.80
C LEU A 143 1.33 -13.85 -21.99
N GLN A 144 1.92 -13.93 -23.19
CA GLN A 144 3.19 -13.29 -23.51
C GLN A 144 3.10 -11.77 -23.40
N ASP A 145 2.00 -11.17 -23.86
CA ASP A 145 1.79 -9.73 -23.74
C ASP A 145 1.66 -9.29 -22.28
N ALA A 146 0.86 -10.01 -21.47
CA ALA A 146 0.74 -9.75 -20.04
C ALA A 146 2.09 -9.89 -19.30
N GLN A 147 2.89 -10.92 -19.64
CA GLN A 147 4.23 -11.11 -19.08
C GLN A 147 5.19 -9.97 -19.46
N LYS A 148 5.12 -9.50 -20.72
CA LYS A 148 5.93 -8.37 -21.19
C LYS A 148 5.56 -7.08 -20.47
N GLN A 149 4.27 -6.80 -20.29
CA GLN A 149 3.81 -5.65 -19.52
C GLN A 149 4.28 -5.72 -18.07
N LEU A 150 4.19 -6.90 -17.43
CA LEU A 150 4.69 -7.11 -16.07
C LEU A 150 6.20 -6.87 -15.97
N GLN A 151 6.98 -7.34 -16.94
CA GLN A 151 8.43 -7.11 -16.98
C GLN A 151 8.77 -5.63 -17.14
N SER A 152 8.04 -4.90 -18.00
CA SER A 152 8.20 -3.46 -18.16
C SER A 152 7.94 -2.73 -16.85
N ILE A 153 6.80 -2.98 -16.21
CA ILE A 153 6.43 -2.34 -14.94
C ILE A 153 7.45 -2.65 -13.85
N LYS A 154 7.94 -3.90 -13.79
CA LYS A 154 9.00 -4.27 -12.83
C LYS A 154 10.29 -3.50 -13.07
N LYS A 155 10.68 -3.30 -14.33
CA LYS A 155 11.84 -2.49 -14.69
C LYS A 155 11.62 -1.03 -14.26
N ASP A 156 10.48 -0.44 -14.58
CA ASP A 156 10.16 0.94 -14.21
C ASP A 156 10.19 1.15 -12.69
N ILE A 157 9.66 0.20 -11.92
CA ILE A 157 9.73 0.18 -10.46
C ILE A 157 11.20 0.12 -9.98
N GLN A 158 12.02 -0.73 -10.61
CA GLN A 158 13.43 -0.86 -10.26
C GLN A 158 14.22 0.41 -10.56
N ASP A 159 13.99 1.04 -11.71
CA ASP A 159 14.66 2.27 -12.13
C ASP A 159 14.33 3.41 -11.15
N VAL A 160 13.05 3.59 -10.79
CA VAL A 160 12.62 4.57 -9.77
C VAL A 160 13.24 4.28 -8.40
N ASN A 161 13.27 3.02 -7.97
CA ASN A 161 13.86 2.65 -6.69
C ASN A 161 15.39 2.86 -6.68
N TRP A 162 16.04 2.62 -7.81
CA TRP A 162 17.48 2.85 -7.96
C TRP A 162 17.82 4.34 -7.88
N GLU A 163 17.09 5.18 -8.61
CA GLU A 163 17.23 6.64 -8.56
C GLU A 163 17.01 7.15 -7.14
N ARG A 164 15.88 6.77 -6.51
CA ARG A 164 15.56 7.13 -5.12
C ARG A 164 16.66 6.71 -4.15
N LYS A 165 17.17 5.47 -4.27
CA LYS A 165 18.25 4.98 -3.40
C LYS A 165 19.53 5.79 -3.58
N SER A 166 19.89 6.15 -4.81
CA SER A 166 21.07 6.96 -5.11
C SER A 166 20.96 8.35 -4.46
N GLU A 167 19.82 9.02 -4.66
CA GLU A 167 19.56 10.34 -4.08
C GLU A 167 19.58 10.31 -2.55
N GLN A 168 18.87 9.36 -1.94
CA GLN A 168 18.79 9.25 -0.48
C GLN A 168 20.14 8.91 0.15
N THR A 169 20.94 8.03 -0.47
CA THR A 169 22.27 7.68 0.05
C THR A 169 23.19 8.90 0.01
N LYS A 170 23.17 9.67 -1.09
CA LYS A 170 23.96 10.90 -1.24
C LYS A 170 23.53 11.99 -0.25
N ALA A 171 22.23 12.16 -0.05
CA ALA A 171 21.70 13.10 0.95
C ALA A 171 22.09 12.67 2.38
N GLY A 172 21.96 11.39 2.70
CA GLY A 172 22.35 10.83 3.99
C GLY A 172 23.84 10.96 4.30
N GLU A 173 24.73 10.75 3.33
CA GLU A 173 26.17 11.01 3.47
C GLU A 173 26.47 12.47 3.83
N LYS A 174 25.75 13.40 3.18
CA LYS A 174 25.85 14.83 3.49
C LYS A 174 25.34 15.14 4.91
N LEU A 175 24.22 14.54 5.33
CA LEU A 175 23.70 14.66 6.70
C LEU A 175 24.72 14.18 7.72
N ARG A 176 25.32 13.00 7.51
CA ARG A 176 26.36 12.45 8.40
C ARG A 176 27.57 13.37 8.52
N THR A 177 28.00 13.98 7.43
CA THR A 177 29.12 14.95 7.45
C THR A 177 28.75 16.22 8.20
N LEU A 178 27.53 16.73 8.00
CA LEU A 178 27.03 17.90 8.72
C LEU A 178 26.88 17.62 10.22
N GLU A 179 26.40 16.44 10.60
CA GLU A 179 26.32 16.00 11.99
C GLU A 179 27.70 15.91 12.64
N ALA A 180 28.67 15.28 11.98
CA ALA A 180 30.04 15.21 12.49
C ALA A 180 30.67 16.60 12.65
N ASN A 181 30.45 17.49 11.68
CA ASN A 181 30.90 18.88 11.76
C ASN A 181 30.24 19.62 12.92
N TRP A 182 28.93 19.41 13.13
CA TRP A 182 28.20 20.00 14.23
C TRP A 182 28.74 19.52 15.58
N VAL A 183 28.93 18.21 15.78
CA VAL A 183 29.53 17.65 17.00
C VAL A 183 30.91 18.26 17.23
N ASN A 184 31.76 18.31 16.20
CA ASN A 184 33.10 18.91 16.31
C ASN A 184 33.06 20.39 16.70
N LEU A 185 32.13 21.17 16.13
CA LEU A 185 31.99 22.59 16.45
C LEU A 185 31.50 22.79 17.90
N VAL A 186 30.53 21.98 18.34
CA VAL A 186 30.03 22.02 19.72
C VAL A 186 31.13 21.62 20.70
N SER A 187 31.88 20.55 20.43
CA SER A 187 33.02 20.14 21.26
C SER A 187 34.11 21.20 21.33
N LYS A 188 34.47 21.83 20.20
CA LYS A 188 35.45 22.92 20.19
C LYS A 188 34.97 24.14 20.97
N ASN A 189 33.70 24.51 20.85
CA ASN A 189 33.15 25.61 21.65
C ASN A 189 33.24 25.28 23.15
N TYR A 190 32.92 24.05 23.53
CA TYR A 190 33.05 23.58 24.91
C TYR A 190 34.52 23.63 25.40
N GLU A 191 35.47 23.14 24.61
CA GLU A 191 36.91 23.21 24.93
C GLU A 191 37.40 24.65 25.10
N ILE A 192 36.90 25.58 24.27
CA ILE A 192 37.21 27.00 24.37
C ILE A 192 36.62 27.59 25.66
N GLU A 193 35.36 27.30 25.98
CA GLU A 193 34.71 27.76 27.22
C GLU A 193 35.44 27.24 28.46
N GLU A 194 35.85 25.97 28.45
CA GLU A 194 36.65 25.36 29.53
C GLU A 194 38.02 26.04 29.67
N ALA A 195 38.72 26.30 28.56
CA ALA A 195 40.01 26.99 28.58
C ALA A 195 39.87 28.44 29.10
N ILE A 196 38.82 29.17 28.68
CA ILE A 196 38.53 30.51 29.18
C ILE A 196 38.27 30.47 30.68
N PHE A 197 37.46 29.53 31.15
CA PHE A 197 37.18 29.37 32.57
C PHE A 197 38.47 29.12 33.38
N HIS A 198 39.34 28.24 32.91
CA HIS A 198 40.64 27.98 33.53
C HIS A 198 41.53 29.24 33.56
N LEU A 199 41.60 29.98 32.46
CA LEU A 199 42.35 31.23 32.38
C LEU A 199 41.79 32.31 33.32
N GLU A 200 40.47 32.42 33.45
CA GLU A 200 39.83 33.33 34.40
C GLU A 200 40.15 32.98 35.85
N VAL A 201 40.16 31.69 36.20
CA VAL A 201 40.55 31.22 37.53
C VAL A 201 42.02 31.57 37.79
N LEU A 202 42.93 31.26 36.86
CA LEU A 202 44.35 31.59 36.99
C LEU A 202 44.57 33.11 37.14
N ALA A 203 43.92 33.92 36.30
CA ALA A 203 44.01 35.38 36.38
C ALA A 203 43.51 35.92 37.73
N LYS A 204 42.40 35.40 38.27
CA LYS A 204 41.91 35.75 39.60
C LYS A 204 42.91 35.39 40.69
N THR A 205 43.53 34.20 40.63
CA THR A 205 44.54 33.79 41.62
C THR A 205 45.81 34.64 41.55
N GLU A 206 46.26 35.01 40.35
CA GLU A 206 47.46 35.83 40.18
C GLU A 206 47.21 37.27 40.64
N ASN A 207 46.04 37.84 40.31
CA ASN A 207 45.62 39.14 40.83
C ASN A 207 45.54 39.15 42.36
N ALA A 208 45.08 38.06 42.99
CA ALA A 208 45.06 37.93 44.44
C ALA A 208 46.48 37.87 45.05
N LYS A 209 47.42 37.17 44.42
CA LYS A 209 48.84 37.14 44.85
C LYS A 209 49.52 38.50 44.71
N MET A 210 49.28 39.20 43.60
CA MET A 210 49.79 40.55 43.38
C MET A 210 49.22 41.54 44.42
N ALA A 211 47.93 41.44 44.75
CA ALA A 211 47.34 42.25 45.81
C ALA A 211 47.98 41.95 47.19
N GLN A 212 48.29 40.68 47.49
CA GLN A 212 49.00 40.29 48.72
C GLN A 212 50.44 40.81 48.74
N SER A 213 51.19 40.70 47.65
CA SER A 213 52.58 41.21 47.58
C SER A 213 52.64 42.73 47.67
N HIS A 214 51.68 43.45 47.07
CA HIS A 214 51.54 44.89 47.25
C HIS A 214 51.18 45.27 48.69
N ALA A 215 50.31 44.50 49.36
CA ALA A 215 49.98 44.71 50.77
C ALA A 215 51.17 44.44 51.70
N GLU A 216 52.00 43.43 51.41
CA GLU A 216 53.24 43.14 52.15
C GLU A 216 54.31 44.23 51.93
N ASN A 217 54.54 44.66 50.69
CA ASN A 217 55.47 45.74 50.38
C ASN A 217 55.03 47.09 50.97
N GLY A 218 53.72 47.36 51.02
CA GLY A 218 53.17 48.53 51.71
C GLY A 218 53.40 48.48 53.23
N LYS A 219 53.27 47.31 53.86
CA LYS A 219 53.59 47.11 55.29
C LYS A 219 55.09 47.24 55.58
N ILE A 220 55.96 46.83 54.66
CA ILE A 220 57.41 47.01 54.79
C ILE A 220 57.79 48.50 54.69
N SER A 221 57.22 49.25 53.73
CA SER A 221 57.47 50.70 53.61
C SER A 221 56.99 51.49 54.82
N LEU A 222 55.85 51.14 55.43
CA LEU A 222 55.38 51.76 56.66
C LEU A 222 56.31 51.48 57.85
N LYS A 223 56.86 50.27 57.96
CA LYS A 223 57.86 49.92 59.01
C LYS A 223 59.22 50.61 58.84
N VAL A 224 59.62 50.94 57.61
CA VAL A 224 60.87 51.69 57.34
C VAL A 224 60.69 53.19 57.58
N ALA A 225 59.47 53.72 57.47
CA ALA A 225 59.16 55.13 57.77
C ALA A 225 59.00 55.42 59.28
N GLU A 226 58.85 54.39 60.12
CA GLU A 226 58.70 54.51 61.59
C GLU A 226 60.02 54.32 62.38
N ASN A 227 61.15 54.11 61.70
CA ASN A 227 62.51 54.09 62.29
C ASN A 227 63.34 55.27 61.79
#